data_AF-M5TTH8-F1
#
_entry.id   AF-M5TTH8-F1
#
_cell.length_a   1.000
_cell.length_b   1.000
_cell.length_c   1.000
_cell.angle_alpha   90.00
_cell.angle_beta   90.00
_cell.angle_gamma   90.00
#
_symmetry.space_group_name_H-M   'P 1'
#
loop_
_entity.id
_entity.type
_entity.pdbx_description
1 polymer ?
#
loop_
_entity_poly.entity_id
_entity_poly.type
_entity_poly.pdbx_seq_one_letter_code
_entity_poly.pdbx_strand_id
1 'polypeptide(L)'
;MDGYGNRFPEGLEVPRLLANGDSNTKTRKNVGYLSCGLSMSPHKSVGIGNVCTDASRGCVAGCLNEQGLASVFETIGHARKARTVLWYLAREWFLETITTDLERWQRKAKRKGQELCARLNMFSDIPWERYGIPQRFEDVRFYDYTKHPRRTGAILPNYWVTFSRSETNEKHALEVLRRGDNVAAVFHDPNGKFVGNRSAGQRLPKSWRGFPVIDGDITDLRFEDDRGQTRGRVVGLRLKAHDNATRANIIKSGFSIQVTR
;
A
#
# COMPACT_ATOMS: atom_id res chain seq x y z
N MET A 1 27.04 -4.81 6.77
CA MET A 1 26.69 -3.45 7.24
C MET A 1 26.06 -2.72 6.08
N ASP A 2 24.86 -2.18 6.22
CA ASP A 2 24.05 -1.59 5.14
C ASP A 2 24.50 -0.18 4.71
N GLY A 3 25.77 0.16 4.94
CA GLY A 3 26.38 1.45 4.55
C GLY A 3 25.83 2.68 5.26
N TYR A 4 24.87 2.52 6.17
CA TYR A 4 24.11 3.62 6.77
C TYR A 4 25.01 4.59 7.56
N GLY A 5 25.87 4.07 8.44
CA GLY A 5 26.77 4.88 9.28
C GLY A 5 27.83 5.65 8.48
N ASN A 6 28.28 5.11 7.34
CA ASN A 6 29.23 5.80 6.48
C ASN A 6 28.56 6.93 5.68
N ARG A 7 27.27 6.78 5.35
CA ARG A 7 26.52 7.71 4.50
C ARG A 7 25.81 8.81 5.30
N PHE A 8 25.47 8.52 6.55
CA PHE A 8 24.82 9.44 7.49
C PHE A 8 25.55 9.40 8.84
N PRO A 9 26.79 9.95 8.90
CA PRO A 9 27.60 9.90 10.12
C PRO A 9 26.94 10.63 11.30
N GLU A 10 26.15 11.67 11.01
CA GLU A 10 25.40 12.47 11.99
C GLU A 10 23.95 12.00 12.15
N GLY A 11 23.59 10.86 11.53
CA GLY A 11 22.21 10.40 11.42
C GLY A 11 21.46 10.97 10.21
N LEU A 12 20.29 10.38 9.92
CA LEU A 12 19.43 10.82 8.82
C LEU A 12 18.32 11.73 9.37
N GLU A 13 18.33 12.99 8.97
CA GLU A 13 17.25 13.92 9.31
C GLU A 13 15.95 13.52 8.59
N VAL A 14 14.84 13.49 9.33
CA VAL A 14 13.50 13.23 8.78
C VAL A 14 12.63 14.46 9.05
N PRO A 15 12.70 15.51 8.22
CA PRO A 15 11.94 16.73 8.46
C PRO A 15 10.44 16.57 8.21
N ARG A 16 10.06 15.54 7.43
CA ARG A 16 8.67 15.27 6.99
C ARG A 16 8.42 13.77 6.83
N LEU A 17 7.21 13.34 7.15
CA LEU A 17 6.74 11.98 7.03
C LEU A 17 6.02 11.72 5.71
N LEU A 18 5.16 12.66 5.27
CA LEU A 18 4.32 12.51 4.08
C LEU A 18 5.00 13.05 2.81
N ALA A 19 5.12 12.17 1.82
CA ALA A 19 5.64 12.51 0.50
C ALA A 19 4.52 12.85 -0.49
N ASN A 20 4.87 13.54 -1.58
CA ASN A 20 3.94 13.79 -2.68
C ASN A 20 3.55 12.46 -3.34
N GLY A 21 2.26 12.23 -3.55
CA GLY A 21 1.80 11.03 -4.22
C GLY A 21 2.28 10.94 -5.67
N ASP A 22 2.56 12.06 -6.34
CA ASP A 22 3.13 12.06 -7.70
C ASP A 22 4.55 11.51 -7.75
N SER A 23 5.32 11.59 -6.66
CA SER A 23 6.67 11.04 -6.61
C SER A 23 6.69 9.53 -6.34
N ASN A 24 5.54 8.92 -6.03
CA ASN A 24 5.38 7.50 -5.82
C ASN A 24 4.58 6.85 -6.97
N THR A 25 5.14 5.82 -7.60
CA THR A 25 4.51 5.12 -8.73
C THR A 25 3.14 4.51 -8.39
N LYS A 26 2.84 4.27 -7.11
CA LYS A 26 1.53 3.76 -6.66
C LYS A 26 0.43 4.81 -6.73
N THR A 27 0.74 6.06 -6.41
CA THR A 27 -0.25 7.14 -6.26
C THR A 27 -0.21 8.18 -7.37
N ARG A 28 0.84 8.21 -8.20
CA ARG A 28 0.96 9.11 -9.37
C ARG A 28 -0.20 9.00 -10.36
N LYS A 29 -0.90 7.87 -10.35
CA LYS A 29 -2.06 7.58 -11.21
C LYS A 29 -3.40 8.11 -10.70
N ASN A 30 -3.41 8.78 -9.55
CA ASN A 30 -4.62 9.32 -8.94
C ASN A 30 -4.98 10.66 -9.60
N VAL A 31 -5.79 10.62 -10.66
CA VAL A 31 -6.27 11.83 -11.37
C VAL A 31 -7.41 12.47 -10.58
N GLY A 32 -7.50 13.81 -10.59
CA GLY A 32 -8.57 14.58 -9.93
C GLY A 32 -8.30 14.93 -8.46
N TYR A 33 -7.32 14.30 -7.82
CA TYR A 33 -6.99 14.51 -6.41
C TYR A 33 -5.55 14.99 -6.22
N LEU A 34 -5.32 15.82 -5.20
CA LEU A 34 -3.98 15.95 -4.64
C LEU A 34 -3.73 14.73 -3.76
N SER A 35 -2.62 14.02 -3.96
CA SER A 35 -2.32 12.82 -3.18
C SER A 35 -1.07 12.99 -2.33
N CYS A 36 -1.08 12.41 -1.13
CA CYS A 36 0.10 12.24 -0.30
C CYS A 36 0.14 10.83 0.31
N GLY A 37 1.30 10.41 0.78
CA GLY A 37 1.41 9.10 1.40
C GLY A 37 2.61 8.93 2.32
N LEU A 38 2.46 7.96 3.22
CA LEU A 38 3.48 7.58 4.18
C LEU A 38 4.08 6.24 3.79
N SER A 39 5.38 6.24 3.49
CA SER A 39 6.14 5.01 3.23
C SER A 39 7.03 4.71 4.43
N MET A 40 6.71 3.60 5.12
CA MET A 40 7.50 3.00 6.18
C MET A 40 8.15 1.71 5.67
N SER A 41 9.15 1.20 6.39
CA SER A 41 9.74 -0.10 6.13
C SER A 41 8.82 -1.19 6.73
N PRO A 42 8.47 -2.22 5.96
CA PRO A 42 7.42 -3.16 6.30
C PRO A 42 7.86 -4.19 7.35
N HIS A 43 6.87 -4.86 7.94
CA HIS A 43 7.09 -6.04 8.76
C HIS A 43 8.09 -5.76 9.92
N LYS A 44 8.99 -6.71 10.20
CA LYS A 44 10.07 -6.62 11.20
C LYS A 44 11.40 -6.11 10.60
N SER A 45 11.37 -5.44 9.44
CA SER A 45 12.59 -5.13 8.66
C SER A 45 13.61 -4.22 9.37
N VAL A 46 13.20 -3.46 10.39
CA VAL A 46 14.06 -2.57 11.16
C VAL A 46 14.54 -3.18 12.49
N GLY A 47 14.20 -4.43 12.78
CA GLY A 47 14.61 -5.12 14.01
C GLY A 47 13.87 -4.70 15.28
N ILE A 48 13.10 -3.61 15.26
CA ILE A 48 12.25 -3.16 16.37
C ILE A 48 10.77 -3.15 15.95
N GLY A 49 9.97 -3.96 16.65
CA GLY A 49 8.53 -4.07 16.43
C GLY A 49 8.14 -4.69 15.07
N ASN A 50 6.86 -4.54 14.71
CA ASN A 50 6.29 -5.02 13.45
C ASN A 50 5.13 -4.12 12.98
N VAL A 51 5.34 -3.31 11.94
CA VAL A 51 4.29 -2.41 11.40
C VAL A 51 3.40 -3.06 10.34
N CYS A 52 3.65 -4.32 9.98
CA CYS A 52 2.83 -5.11 9.05
C CYS A 52 2.68 -6.52 9.63
N THR A 53 1.82 -6.62 10.65
CA THR A 53 1.71 -7.77 11.56
C THR A 53 1.25 -9.05 10.86
N ASP A 54 0.33 -8.92 9.91
CA ASP A 54 -0.25 -10.04 9.16
C ASP A 54 0.48 -10.34 7.83
N ALA A 55 1.72 -9.86 7.66
CA ALA A 55 2.51 -10.15 6.48
C ALA A 55 2.79 -11.67 6.38
N SER A 56 2.28 -12.30 5.32
CA SER A 56 2.58 -13.70 5.00
C SER A 56 3.99 -13.87 4.43
N ARG A 57 4.52 -15.10 4.41
CA ARG A 57 5.86 -15.38 3.85
C ARG A 57 5.95 -14.95 2.39
N GLY A 58 4.93 -15.25 1.58
CA GLY A 58 4.87 -14.82 0.18
C GLY A 58 4.77 -13.31 0.02
N CYS A 59 4.04 -12.63 0.91
CA CYS A 59 3.94 -11.16 0.92
C CYS A 59 5.29 -10.50 1.25
N VAL A 60 6.05 -11.05 2.20
CA VAL A 60 7.39 -10.54 2.56
C VAL A 60 8.35 -10.77 1.40
N ALA A 61 8.37 -11.98 0.83
CA ALA A 61 9.24 -12.30 -0.31
C ALA A 61 8.92 -11.45 -1.56
N GLY A 62 7.65 -11.09 -1.76
CA GLY A 62 7.20 -10.25 -2.88
C GLY A 62 7.04 -8.77 -2.54
N CYS A 63 7.60 -8.30 -1.42
CA CYS A 63 7.30 -6.96 -0.94
C CYS A 63 7.77 -5.88 -1.93
N LEU A 64 6.88 -4.93 -2.23
CA LEU A 64 7.17 -3.82 -3.12
C LEU A 64 8.04 -2.73 -2.47
N ASN A 65 8.35 -2.84 -1.18
CA ASN A 65 9.23 -1.92 -0.48
C ASN A 65 10.63 -1.85 -1.15
N GLU A 66 11.11 -2.94 -1.72
CA GLU A 66 12.46 -3.00 -2.31
C GLU A 66 12.43 -2.98 -3.84
N GLN A 67 11.28 -2.66 -4.43
CA GLN A 67 11.07 -2.71 -5.89
C GLN A 67 10.95 -1.30 -6.50
N GLY A 68 11.13 -1.22 -7.81
CA GLY A 68 11.00 0.05 -8.55
C GLY A 68 12.13 1.02 -8.22
N LEU A 69 11.82 2.30 -7.99
CA LEU A 69 12.87 3.29 -7.67
C LEU A 69 13.65 2.94 -6.39
N ALA A 70 13.04 2.21 -5.45
CA ALA A 70 13.71 1.79 -4.23
C ALA A 70 14.81 0.75 -4.46
N SER A 71 14.79 0.01 -5.60
CA SER A 71 15.87 -0.91 -5.96
C SER A 71 17.07 -0.20 -6.61
N VAL A 72 16.92 1.08 -6.94
CA VAL A 72 17.96 1.90 -7.59
C VAL A 72 18.50 2.95 -6.62
N PHE A 73 17.63 3.54 -5.80
CA PHE A 73 17.98 4.62 -4.86
C PHE A 73 17.84 4.15 -3.41
N GLU A 74 18.96 3.71 -2.83
CA GLU A 74 19.04 3.22 -1.44
C GLU A 74 18.53 4.23 -0.41
N THR A 75 18.67 5.53 -0.69
CA THR A 75 18.17 6.62 0.18
C THR A 75 16.67 6.52 0.44
N ILE A 76 15.90 5.95 -0.49
CA ILE A 76 14.46 5.69 -0.31
C ILE A 76 14.26 4.64 0.79
N GLY A 77 15.04 3.55 0.77
CA GLY A 77 15.01 2.52 1.79
C GLY A 77 15.41 3.07 3.16
N HIS A 78 16.45 3.90 3.21
CA HIS A 78 16.92 4.55 4.42
C HIS A 78 15.86 5.46 5.07
N ALA A 79 15.19 6.28 4.28
CA ALA A 79 14.10 7.12 4.78
C ALA A 79 12.92 6.31 5.33
N ARG A 80 12.56 5.18 4.69
CA ARG A 80 11.50 4.29 5.16
C ARG A 80 11.88 3.59 6.48
N LYS A 81 13.13 3.14 6.61
CA LYS A 81 13.67 2.57 7.86
C LYS A 81 13.60 3.61 8.97
N ALA A 82 14.11 4.82 8.74
CA ALA A 82 14.11 5.90 9.73
C ALA A 82 12.70 6.24 10.24
N ARG A 83 11.70 6.37 9.34
CA ARG A 83 10.30 6.57 9.75
C ARG A 83 9.76 5.43 10.61
N THR A 84 10.14 4.20 10.32
CA THR A 84 9.69 3.03 11.11
C THR A 84 10.35 3.02 12.48
N VAL A 85 11.62 3.39 12.56
CA VAL A 85 12.34 3.54 13.83
C VAL A 85 11.69 4.65 14.67
N LEU A 86 11.42 5.82 14.08
CA LEU A 86 10.74 6.94 14.74
C LEU A 86 9.34 6.56 15.23
N TRP A 87 8.61 5.73 14.49
CA TRP A 87 7.32 5.21 14.94
C TRP A 87 7.41 4.42 16.27
N TYR A 88 8.50 3.70 16.52
CA TYR A 88 8.67 2.95 17.76
C TYR A 88 9.34 3.75 18.87
N LEU A 89 10.34 4.55 18.55
CA LEU A 89 11.17 5.24 19.53
C LEU A 89 10.69 6.66 19.86
N ALA A 90 9.88 7.27 19.00
CA ALA A 90 9.42 8.66 19.13
C ALA A 90 7.96 8.82 18.65
N ARG A 91 7.05 8.00 19.21
CA ARG A 91 5.65 7.91 18.76
C ARG A 91 4.91 9.26 18.82
N GLU A 92 5.06 10.00 19.90
CA GLU A 92 4.36 11.28 20.10
C GLU A 92 4.78 12.28 19.02
N TRP A 93 6.09 12.48 18.85
CA TRP A 93 6.64 13.29 17.77
C TRP A 93 6.16 12.83 16.39
N PHE A 94 6.07 11.52 16.16
CA PHE A 94 5.59 10.97 14.89
C PHE A 94 4.13 11.37 14.61
N LEU A 95 3.26 11.27 15.63
CA LEU A 95 1.84 11.63 15.53
C LEU A 95 1.64 13.14 15.37
N GLU A 96 2.46 13.96 16.03
CA GLU A 96 2.46 15.42 15.84
C GLU A 96 2.94 15.81 14.44
N THR A 97 4.00 15.15 13.95
CA THR A 97 4.58 15.42 12.64
C THR A 97 3.65 15.01 11.51
N ILE A 98 2.97 13.84 11.60
CA ILE A 98 2.02 13.42 10.56
C ILE A 98 0.82 14.35 10.51
N THR A 99 0.37 14.84 11.67
CA THR A 99 -0.69 15.86 11.78
C THR A 99 -0.29 17.16 11.08
N THR A 100 0.89 17.70 11.43
CA THR A 100 1.42 18.92 10.81
C THR A 100 1.60 18.78 9.30
N ASP A 101 2.05 17.60 8.86
CA ASP A 101 2.17 17.27 7.44
C ASP A 101 0.82 17.26 6.73
N LEU A 102 -0.23 16.66 7.31
CA LEU A 102 -1.59 16.62 6.76
C LEU A 102 -2.18 18.03 6.66
N GLU A 103 -2.03 18.87 7.69
CA GLU A 103 -2.47 20.28 7.67
C GLU A 103 -1.78 21.07 6.54
N ARG A 104 -0.48 20.84 6.33
CA ARG A 104 0.25 21.45 5.20
C ARG A 104 -0.29 20.96 3.86
N TRP A 105 -0.58 19.67 3.73
CA TRP A 105 -1.14 19.08 2.50
C TRP A 105 -2.56 19.59 2.22
N GLN A 106 -3.41 19.75 3.24
CA GLN A 106 -4.74 20.35 3.09
C GLN A 106 -4.65 21.80 2.60
N ARG A 107 -3.77 22.62 3.21
CA ARG A 107 -3.53 23.99 2.72
C ARG A 107 -3.07 24.00 1.26
N LYS A 108 -2.25 23.05 0.85
CA LYS A 108 -1.81 22.91 -0.55
C LYS A 108 -2.96 22.49 -1.47
N ALA A 109 -3.81 21.55 -1.04
CA ALA A 109 -4.98 21.09 -1.79
C ALA A 109 -5.97 22.25 -2.02
N LYS A 110 -6.29 23.01 -0.95
CA LYS A 110 -7.14 24.20 -1.00
C LYS A 110 -6.62 25.25 -1.99
N ARG A 111 -5.32 25.57 -1.96
CA ARG A 111 -4.70 26.51 -2.93
C ARG A 111 -4.79 26.03 -4.38
N LYS A 112 -4.86 24.72 -4.60
CA LYS A 112 -4.99 24.13 -5.93
C LYS A 112 -6.44 23.89 -6.36
N GLY A 113 -7.42 24.13 -5.48
CA GLY A 113 -8.82 23.78 -5.74
C GLY A 113 -9.04 22.27 -5.92
N GLN A 114 -8.26 21.43 -5.24
CA GLN A 114 -8.35 19.98 -5.33
C GLN A 114 -8.71 19.36 -3.98
N GLU A 115 -9.39 18.22 -3.99
CA GLU A 115 -9.55 17.38 -2.80
C GLU A 115 -8.21 16.68 -2.45
N LEU A 116 -7.93 16.53 -1.16
CA LEU A 116 -6.77 15.79 -0.67
C LEU A 116 -7.14 14.32 -0.42
N CYS A 117 -6.32 13.41 -0.92
CA CYS A 117 -6.36 12.01 -0.52
C CYS A 117 -5.03 11.55 0.08
N ALA A 118 -5.10 10.68 1.09
CA ALA A 118 -3.94 10.22 1.85
C ALA A 118 -3.92 8.70 1.99
N ARG A 119 -2.81 8.08 1.59
CA ARG A 119 -2.54 6.66 1.84
C ARG A 119 -1.40 6.52 2.83
N LEU A 120 -1.75 6.25 4.08
CA LEU A 120 -0.80 6.21 5.19
C LEU A 120 -0.14 4.84 5.36
N ASN A 121 -0.79 3.79 4.86
CA ASN A 121 -0.29 2.42 4.79
C ASN A 121 0.18 2.09 3.37
N MET A 122 1.32 2.65 2.96
CA MET A 122 1.99 2.21 1.72
C MET A 122 2.56 0.80 1.87
N PHE A 123 3.34 0.57 2.93
CA PHE A 123 3.99 -0.71 3.24
C PHE A 123 3.84 -1.10 4.74
N SER A 124 2.97 -0.42 5.46
CA SER A 124 2.56 -0.75 6.83
C SER A 124 1.10 -1.22 6.84
N ASP A 125 0.61 -1.59 8.01
CA ASP A 125 -0.78 -1.98 8.29
C ASP A 125 -1.18 -1.40 9.67
N ILE A 126 -0.95 -0.10 9.86
CA ILE A 126 -1.23 0.62 11.11
C ILE A 126 -2.73 1.01 11.13
N PRO A 127 -3.46 0.72 12.23
CA PRO A 127 -4.86 1.13 12.39
C PRO A 127 -4.95 2.61 12.76
N TRP A 128 -4.77 3.50 11.77
CA TRP A 128 -4.70 4.97 11.97
C TRP A 128 -5.97 5.54 12.63
N GLU A 129 -7.11 4.90 12.46
CA GLU A 129 -8.36 5.25 13.13
C GLU A 129 -8.27 5.12 14.65
N ARG A 130 -7.40 4.26 15.18
CA ARG A 130 -7.15 4.15 16.63
C ARG A 130 -6.30 5.28 17.19
N TYR A 131 -5.64 6.05 16.32
CA TYR A 131 -4.84 7.20 16.69
C TYR A 131 -5.57 8.53 16.42
N GLY A 132 -6.84 8.49 16.02
CA GLY A 132 -7.65 9.68 15.77
C GLY A 132 -7.25 10.47 14.51
N ILE A 133 -6.35 9.94 13.68
CA ILE A 133 -5.83 10.67 12.52
C ILE A 133 -6.94 10.93 11.50
N PRO A 134 -7.63 9.92 10.93
CA PRO A 134 -8.71 10.19 9.98
C PRO A 134 -9.81 11.09 10.54
N GLN A 135 -10.16 10.93 11.82
CA GLN A 135 -11.22 11.69 12.50
C GLN A 135 -10.89 13.18 12.61
N ARG A 136 -9.61 13.54 12.82
CA ARG A 136 -9.18 14.95 12.88
C ARG A 136 -9.23 15.66 11.52
N PHE A 137 -9.29 14.91 10.43
CA PHE A 137 -9.15 15.41 9.06
C PHE A 137 -10.33 15.01 8.18
N GLU A 138 -11.54 15.42 8.57
CA GLU A 138 -12.80 15.03 7.90
C GLU A 138 -12.82 15.33 6.40
N ASP A 139 -12.19 16.43 5.97
CA ASP A 139 -12.08 16.85 4.56
C ASP A 139 -11.03 16.06 3.74
N VAL A 140 -10.30 15.13 4.36
CA VAL A 140 -9.28 14.32 3.70
C VAL A 140 -9.82 12.93 3.41
N ARG A 141 -9.70 12.50 2.15
CA ARG A 141 -10.03 11.12 1.74
C ARG A 141 -8.89 10.17 2.08
N PHE A 142 -9.01 9.45 3.18
CA PHE A 142 -8.07 8.41 3.55
C PHE A 142 -8.40 7.10 2.83
N TYR A 143 -7.36 6.40 2.40
CA TYR A 143 -7.51 5.05 1.88
C TYR A 143 -6.28 4.21 2.09
N ASP A 144 -6.47 2.95 2.48
CA ASP A 144 -5.39 2.04 2.81
C ASP A 144 -5.70 0.60 2.44
N TYR A 145 -4.69 -0.26 2.60
CA TYR A 145 -4.82 -1.70 2.43
C TYR A 145 -4.54 -2.41 3.75
N THR A 146 -5.21 -3.53 4.02
CA THR A 146 -4.98 -4.34 5.22
C THR A 146 -5.08 -5.83 4.98
N LYS A 147 -4.46 -6.65 5.83
CA LYS A 147 -4.74 -8.09 5.92
C LYS A 147 -5.67 -8.46 7.07
N HIS A 148 -6.16 -7.48 7.83
CA HIS A 148 -7.09 -7.66 8.95
C HIS A 148 -8.56 -7.62 8.46
N PRO A 149 -9.30 -8.74 8.43
CA PRO A 149 -10.61 -8.82 7.76
C PRO A 149 -11.74 -8.05 8.47
N ARG A 150 -11.52 -7.63 9.72
CA ARG A 150 -12.45 -6.82 10.50
C ARG A 150 -12.29 -5.32 10.28
N ARG A 151 -11.30 -4.89 9.48
CA ARG A 151 -11.00 -3.47 9.23
C ARG A 151 -11.03 -3.18 7.73
N THR A 152 -12.17 -3.39 7.09
CA THR A 152 -12.31 -3.24 5.65
C THR A 152 -13.58 -2.46 5.31
N GLY A 153 -13.65 -1.93 4.10
CA GLY A 153 -14.76 -1.10 3.65
C GLY A 153 -14.65 0.36 4.12
N ALA A 154 -15.80 1.03 4.21
CA ALA A 154 -15.90 2.38 4.74
C ALA A 154 -15.92 2.33 6.28
N ILE A 155 -14.73 2.28 6.90
CA ILE A 155 -14.61 2.19 8.36
C ILE A 155 -14.87 3.53 9.06
N LEU A 156 -14.74 4.64 8.32
CA LEU A 156 -15.20 5.99 8.67
C LEU A 156 -15.73 6.68 7.41
N PRO A 157 -16.53 7.77 7.51
CA PRO A 157 -17.07 8.49 6.35
C PRO A 157 -15.99 8.96 5.35
N ASN A 158 -14.80 9.27 5.86
CA ASN A 158 -13.66 9.73 5.08
C ASN A 158 -12.52 8.70 4.98
N TYR A 159 -12.73 7.43 5.40
CA TYR A 159 -11.67 6.42 5.40
C TYR A 159 -12.13 5.07 4.85
N TRP A 160 -11.53 4.68 3.72
CA TRP A 160 -11.77 3.39 3.08
C TRP A 160 -10.58 2.44 3.23
N VAL A 161 -10.81 1.20 3.65
CA VAL A 161 -9.73 0.20 3.77
C VAL A 161 -10.04 -1.02 2.91
N THR A 162 -9.12 -1.34 1.98
CA THR A 162 -9.25 -2.48 1.07
C THR A 162 -8.52 -3.69 1.62
N PHE A 163 -9.17 -4.85 1.66
CA PHE A 163 -8.51 -6.06 2.13
C PHE A 163 -7.47 -6.54 1.10
N SER A 164 -6.33 -7.04 1.56
CA SER A 164 -5.22 -7.53 0.74
C SER A 164 -5.13 -9.04 0.86
N ARG A 165 -5.48 -9.74 -0.21
CA ARG A 165 -5.34 -11.21 -0.28
C ARG A 165 -3.87 -11.60 -0.28
N SER A 166 -3.56 -12.69 0.41
CA SER A 166 -2.31 -13.44 0.39
C SER A 166 -2.60 -14.94 0.25
N GLU A 167 -1.54 -15.74 0.15
CA GLU A 167 -1.62 -17.21 0.09
C GLU A 167 -2.21 -17.85 1.37
N THR A 168 -2.29 -17.11 2.47
CA THR A 168 -2.70 -17.64 3.79
C THR A 168 -4.08 -17.17 4.22
N ASN A 169 -4.71 -16.23 3.51
CA ASN A 169 -5.95 -15.59 3.96
C ASN A 169 -7.09 -15.63 2.94
N GLU A 170 -7.04 -16.55 1.96
CA GLU A 170 -8.06 -16.64 0.90
C GLU A 170 -9.48 -16.82 1.45
N LYS A 171 -9.66 -17.59 2.53
CA LYS A 171 -10.97 -17.75 3.18
C LYS A 171 -11.52 -16.39 3.64
N HIS A 172 -10.71 -15.60 4.34
CA HIS A 172 -11.07 -14.25 4.78
C HIS A 172 -11.34 -13.31 3.60
N ALA A 173 -10.55 -13.39 2.52
CA ALA A 173 -10.80 -12.63 1.30
C ALA A 173 -12.20 -12.92 0.73
N LEU A 174 -12.61 -14.19 0.67
CA LEU A 174 -13.93 -14.56 0.18
C LEU A 174 -15.06 -14.09 1.12
N GLU A 175 -14.84 -14.11 2.43
CA GLU A 175 -15.80 -13.56 3.41
C GLU A 175 -15.97 -12.04 3.25
N VAL A 176 -14.87 -11.30 3.11
CA VAL A 176 -14.89 -9.85 2.86
C VAL A 176 -15.64 -9.52 1.57
N LEU A 177 -15.35 -10.22 0.47
CA LEU A 177 -16.07 -10.04 -0.80
C LEU A 177 -17.57 -10.31 -0.69
N ARG A 178 -17.97 -11.35 0.06
CA ARG A 178 -19.39 -11.68 0.29
C ARG A 178 -20.12 -10.63 1.13
N ARG A 179 -19.42 -9.90 2.00
CA ARG A 179 -19.99 -8.78 2.77
C ARG A 179 -20.21 -7.52 1.92
N GLY A 180 -19.61 -7.42 0.74
CA GLY A 180 -19.69 -6.24 -0.13
C GLY A 180 -18.40 -5.41 -0.19
N ASP A 181 -17.39 -5.75 0.61
CA ASP A 181 -16.13 -5.01 0.66
C ASP A 181 -15.17 -5.45 -0.44
N ASN A 182 -14.34 -4.52 -0.92
CA ASN A 182 -13.36 -4.81 -1.98
C ASN A 182 -12.12 -5.55 -1.43
N VAL A 183 -11.62 -6.48 -2.25
CA VAL A 183 -10.40 -7.25 -1.97
C VAL A 183 -9.40 -7.06 -3.11
N ALA A 184 -8.20 -6.60 -2.77
CA ALA A 184 -7.07 -6.59 -3.67
C ALA A 184 -6.39 -7.95 -3.74
N ALA A 185 -6.14 -8.43 -4.96
CA ALA A 185 -5.48 -9.71 -5.21
C ALA A 185 -4.44 -9.56 -6.32
N VAL A 186 -3.29 -10.19 -6.13
CA VAL A 186 -2.19 -10.16 -7.12
C VAL A 186 -2.36 -11.31 -8.10
N PHE A 187 -2.33 -11.01 -9.39
CA PHE A 187 -2.43 -11.97 -10.48
C PHE A 187 -1.15 -12.03 -11.30
N HIS A 188 -0.88 -13.20 -11.88
CA HIS A 188 0.21 -13.37 -12.83
C HIS A 188 -0.28 -14.09 -14.10
N ASP A 189 0.16 -13.58 -15.25
CA ASP A 189 -0.02 -14.29 -16.51
C ASP A 189 1.07 -15.37 -16.65
N PRO A 190 0.71 -16.64 -16.84
CA PRO A 190 1.71 -17.70 -17.03
C PRO A 190 2.44 -17.60 -18.39
N ASN A 191 1.86 -16.91 -19.37
CA ASN A 191 2.40 -16.83 -20.72
C ASN A 191 3.29 -15.59 -20.90
N GLY A 192 4.48 -15.63 -20.29
CA GLY A 192 5.51 -14.61 -20.54
C GLY A 192 6.44 -14.35 -19.36
N LYS A 193 7.58 -13.70 -19.66
CA LYS A 193 8.55 -13.26 -18.65
C LYS A 193 8.26 -11.80 -18.25
N PHE A 194 7.27 -11.61 -17.38
CA PHE A 194 6.80 -10.29 -16.96
C PHE A 194 7.54 -9.82 -15.70
N VAL A 195 8.61 -9.06 -15.91
CA VAL A 195 9.46 -8.45 -14.86
C VAL A 195 9.79 -7.01 -15.22
N GLY A 196 10.15 -6.19 -14.23
CA GLY A 196 10.42 -4.77 -14.40
C GLY A 196 9.23 -4.06 -15.09
N ASN A 197 9.53 -3.22 -16.07
CA ASN A 197 8.53 -2.47 -16.82
C ASN A 197 7.55 -3.38 -17.60
N ARG A 198 7.96 -4.61 -17.97
CA ARG A 198 7.08 -5.56 -18.66
C ARG A 198 5.97 -6.10 -17.76
N SER A 199 6.08 -5.94 -16.44
CA SER A 199 5.03 -6.37 -15.50
C SER A 199 3.66 -5.74 -15.77
N ALA A 200 3.61 -4.59 -16.45
CA ALA A 200 2.36 -3.92 -16.84
C ALA A 200 1.60 -4.65 -17.97
N GLY A 201 2.29 -5.45 -18.79
CA GLY A 201 1.68 -6.17 -19.93
C GLY A 201 0.93 -7.45 -19.57
N GLN A 202 0.88 -7.82 -18.28
CA GLN A 202 0.14 -9.00 -17.84
C GLN A 202 -1.36 -8.82 -18.01
N ARG A 203 -2.05 -9.89 -18.38
CA ARG A 203 -3.52 -9.91 -18.38
C ARG A 203 -4.04 -10.01 -16.94
N LEU A 204 -5.24 -9.50 -16.72
CA LEU A 204 -6.05 -9.76 -15.54
C LEU A 204 -7.27 -10.58 -15.97
N PRO A 205 -7.77 -11.52 -15.14
CA PRO A 205 -8.99 -12.25 -15.48
C PRO A 205 -10.20 -11.32 -15.35
N LYS A 206 -11.30 -11.61 -16.03
CA LYS A 206 -12.57 -10.85 -15.88
C LYS A 206 -13.26 -11.12 -14.54
N SER A 207 -13.03 -12.28 -13.96
CA SER A 207 -13.56 -12.66 -12.65
C SER A 207 -12.60 -13.59 -11.89
N TRP A 208 -12.73 -13.62 -10.57
CA TRP A 208 -12.01 -14.56 -9.70
C TRP A 208 -12.97 -15.07 -8.63
N ARG A 209 -13.08 -16.39 -8.50
CA ARG A 209 -14.01 -17.06 -7.55
C ARG A 209 -15.45 -16.56 -7.70
N GLY A 210 -15.86 -16.29 -8.94
CA GLY A 210 -17.17 -15.75 -9.29
C GLY A 210 -17.31 -14.24 -9.13
N PHE A 211 -16.38 -13.55 -8.46
CA PHE A 211 -16.43 -12.10 -8.26
C PHE A 211 -15.81 -11.35 -9.44
N PRO A 212 -16.42 -10.24 -9.88
CA PRO A 212 -15.89 -9.39 -10.95
C PRO A 212 -14.55 -8.77 -10.54
N VAL A 213 -13.61 -8.73 -11.48
CA VAL A 213 -12.28 -8.15 -11.29
C VAL A 213 -12.21 -6.81 -11.99
N ILE A 214 -11.76 -5.78 -11.27
CA ILE A 214 -11.44 -4.46 -11.81
C ILE A 214 -9.92 -4.27 -11.85
N ASP A 215 -9.43 -3.43 -12.75
CA ASP A 215 -7.99 -3.19 -12.90
C ASP A 215 -7.47 -2.20 -11.85
N GLY A 216 -6.86 -2.74 -10.79
CA GLY A 216 -6.28 -1.97 -9.70
C GLY A 216 -4.99 -1.24 -10.06
N ASP A 217 -4.41 -1.46 -11.25
CA ASP A 217 -3.26 -0.69 -11.73
C ASP A 217 -3.69 0.64 -12.38
N ILE A 218 -4.96 0.84 -12.78
CA ILE A 218 -5.46 2.09 -13.39
C ILE A 218 -5.41 3.28 -12.42
N THR A 219 -5.93 3.10 -11.20
CA THR A 219 -5.90 4.11 -10.12
C THR A 219 -5.63 3.42 -8.78
N ASP A 220 -5.19 4.14 -7.74
CA ASP A 220 -5.09 3.60 -6.37
C ASP A 220 -6.26 4.03 -5.49
N LEU A 221 -7.16 4.88 -6.00
CA LEU A 221 -8.28 5.48 -5.27
C LEU A 221 -9.41 4.46 -5.05
N ARG A 222 -9.22 3.55 -4.09
CA ARG A 222 -10.17 2.46 -3.82
C ARG A 222 -11.55 2.91 -3.31
N PHE A 223 -11.64 4.12 -2.77
CA PHE A 223 -12.91 4.70 -2.33
C PHE A 223 -13.84 5.11 -3.48
N GLU A 224 -13.29 5.26 -4.70
CA GLU A 224 -13.99 5.53 -5.96
C GLU A 224 -14.44 4.25 -6.68
N ASP A 225 -13.95 3.08 -6.26
CA ASP A 225 -14.32 1.83 -6.91
C ASP A 225 -15.83 1.59 -6.75
N ASP A 226 -16.50 1.10 -7.80
CA ASP A 226 -17.92 0.73 -7.77
C ASP A 226 -18.24 -0.20 -6.60
N ARG A 227 -19.18 0.21 -5.75
CA ARG A 227 -19.61 -0.55 -4.57
C ARG A 227 -20.81 -1.41 -4.93
N GLY A 228 -20.67 -2.72 -4.84
CA GLY A 228 -21.85 -3.60 -4.91
C GLY A 228 -22.53 -3.63 -3.55
N GLN A 229 -23.83 -3.32 -3.49
CA GLN A 229 -24.61 -3.34 -2.24
C GLN A 229 -24.54 -4.70 -1.51
N THR A 230 -24.35 -5.79 -2.25
CA THR A 230 -24.30 -7.16 -1.73
C THR A 230 -23.08 -7.95 -2.20
N ARG A 231 -22.16 -7.33 -2.95
CA ARG A 231 -21.05 -8.04 -3.58
C ARG A 231 -19.85 -7.14 -3.87
N GLY A 232 -18.74 -7.41 -3.20
CA GLY A 232 -17.49 -6.68 -3.41
C GLY A 232 -16.85 -6.96 -4.76
N ARG A 233 -15.88 -6.12 -5.14
CA ARG A 233 -15.04 -6.29 -6.33
C ARG A 233 -13.67 -6.82 -5.95
N VAL A 234 -13.10 -7.61 -6.86
CA VAL A 234 -11.69 -7.99 -6.76
C VAL A 234 -10.86 -6.90 -7.46
N VAL A 235 -10.03 -6.19 -6.71
CA VAL A 235 -9.08 -5.22 -7.24
C VAL A 235 -7.87 -6.00 -7.75
N GLY A 236 -7.84 -6.28 -9.05
CA GLY A 236 -6.79 -7.05 -9.71
C GLY A 236 -5.50 -6.26 -9.84
N LEU A 237 -4.42 -6.75 -9.23
CA LEU A 237 -3.08 -6.17 -9.32
C LEU A 237 -2.18 -7.10 -10.11
N ARG A 238 -1.35 -6.56 -11.01
CA ARG A 238 -0.38 -7.38 -11.74
C ARG A 238 0.84 -7.64 -10.86
N LEU A 239 1.30 -8.89 -10.82
CA LEU A 239 2.53 -9.27 -10.13
C LEU A 239 3.71 -8.43 -10.62
N LYS A 240 4.36 -7.69 -9.72
CA LYS A 240 5.58 -6.93 -10.01
C LYS A 240 6.77 -7.65 -9.39
N ALA A 241 7.86 -7.78 -10.14
CA ALA A 241 9.14 -8.31 -9.68
C ALA A 241 10.26 -7.68 -10.51
N HIS A 242 11.43 -7.43 -9.92
CA HIS A 242 12.57 -6.87 -10.65
C HIS A 242 13.23 -7.89 -11.59
N ASP A 243 13.26 -9.17 -11.21
CA ASP A 243 13.84 -10.24 -12.01
C ASP A 243 13.00 -11.53 -12.03
N ASN A 244 13.42 -12.50 -12.85
CA ASN A 244 12.69 -13.76 -13.04
C ASN A 244 12.78 -14.69 -11.81
N ALA A 245 13.89 -14.64 -11.06
CA ALA A 245 14.07 -15.47 -9.88
C ALA A 245 13.10 -15.05 -8.78
N THR A 246 13.02 -13.76 -8.49
CA THR A 246 12.06 -13.15 -7.58
C THR A 246 10.63 -13.44 -8.03
N ARG A 247 10.33 -13.28 -9.33
CA ARG A 247 9.01 -13.63 -9.87
C ARG A 247 8.65 -15.10 -9.59
N ALA A 248 9.55 -16.03 -9.88
CA ALA A 248 9.32 -17.45 -9.67
C ALA A 248 9.10 -17.77 -8.18
N ASN A 249 9.87 -17.15 -7.28
CA ASN A 249 9.71 -17.31 -5.84
C ASN A 249 8.33 -16.81 -5.35
N ILE A 250 7.88 -15.65 -5.84
CA ILE A 250 6.56 -15.13 -5.49
C ILE A 250 5.45 -16.05 -6.00
N ILE A 251 5.57 -16.56 -7.23
CA ILE A 251 4.60 -17.51 -7.80
C ILE A 251 4.58 -18.81 -6.98
N LYS A 252 5.75 -19.39 -6.70
CA LYS A 252 5.89 -20.63 -5.91
C LYS A 252 5.33 -20.49 -4.50
N SER A 253 5.38 -19.30 -3.91
CA SER A 253 4.78 -19.04 -2.59
C SER A 253 3.26 -19.06 -2.57
N GLY A 254 2.59 -19.02 -3.74
CA GLY A 254 1.13 -18.92 -3.83
C GLY A 254 0.58 -17.51 -3.60
N PHE A 255 1.44 -16.51 -3.38
CA PHE A 255 1.03 -15.12 -3.13
C PHE A 255 0.24 -14.53 -4.30
N SER A 256 0.69 -14.83 -5.52
CA SER A 256 -0.01 -14.43 -6.76
C SER A 256 -0.86 -15.56 -7.33
N ILE A 257 -2.01 -15.20 -7.89
CA ILE A 257 -2.98 -16.12 -8.52
C ILE A 257 -2.69 -16.20 -10.01
N GLN A 258 -2.62 -17.43 -10.54
CA GLN A 258 -2.48 -17.62 -11.98
C GLN A 258 -3.75 -17.19 -12.72
N VAL A 259 -3.59 -16.40 -13.77
CA VAL A 259 -4.69 -16.05 -14.69
C VAL A 259 -5.09 -17.31 -15.46
N THR A 260 -6.34 -17.76 -15.31
CA THR A 260 -6.95 -18.78 -16.17
C THR A 260 -7.57 -18.11 -17.38
N ARG A 261 -7.52 -18.78 -18.54
CA ARG A 261 -8.23 -18.33 -19.74
C ARG A 261 -9.74 -18.34 -19.52
#